data_AF-A0A0J7L3G1-F1
#
_entry.id   AF-A0A0J7L3G1-F1
#
_cell.length_a   1.000
_cell.length_b   1.000
_cell.length_c   1.000
_cell.angle_alpha   90.00
_cell.angle_beta   90.00
_cell.angle_gamma   90.00
#
_symmetry.space_group_name_H-M   'P 1'
#
loop_
_entity.id
_entity.type
_entity.pdbx_description
1 polymer ?
#
loop_
_entity_poly.entity_id
_entity_poly.type
_entity_poly.pdbx_seq_one_letter_code
_entity_poly.pdbx_strand_id
1 'polypeptide(L)'
;MKEVGKRDWEVQRQVEECKIKEAKYNKKYKDLEPLLEGPRYLRKVCLDKGNTGDNVRALLRLRCGNMEDRNKYWLEDETKLCVFCGTGEDCINHYVKECDATKDWFSELGKNYKDIEERIWSDEIDNTKGRILRKLWEKEIIKNRKERL
;
A
#
# COMPACT_ATOMS: atom_id res chain seq x y z
N MET A 1 -26.85 -33.03 -14.89
CA MET A 1 -26.44 -32.11 -13.80
C MET A 1 -24.94 -31.72 -13.85
N LYS A 2 -24.34 -31.44 -15.02
CA LYS A 2 -22.93 -30.96 -15.13
C LYS A 2 -22.79 -29.51 -15.64
N GLU A 3 -23.86 -28.93 -16.16
CA GLU A 3 -23.85 -27.59 -16.79
C GLU A 3 -24.12 -26.43 -15.81
N VAL A 4 -24.72 -26.71 -14.66
CA VAL A 4 -24.98 -25.69 -13.63
C VAL A 4 -23.66 -25.29 -12.96
N GLY A 5 -22.83 -26.27 -12.54
CA GLY A 5 -21.53 -25.98 -11.93
C GLY A 5 -20.50 -25.33 -12.86
N LYS A 6 -20.57 -25.56 -14.18
CA LYS A 6 -19.71 -24.85 -15.15
C LYS A 6 -20.11 -23.38 -15.32
N ARG A 7 -21.42 -23.10 -15.38
CA ARG A 7 -21.94 -21.73 -15.49
C ARG A 7 -21.65 -20.91 -14.23
N ASP A 8 -21.81 -21.49 -13.04
CA ASP A 8 -21.48 -20.80 -11.79
C ASP A 8 -19.99 -20.45 -11.70
N TRP A 9 -19.09 -21.37 -12.10
CA TRP A 9 -17.66 -21.11 -12.15
C TRP A 9 -17.29 -20.00 -13.15
N GLU A 10 -17.94 -19.98 -14.31
CA GLU A 10 -17.68 -18.99 -15.36
C GLU A 10 -18.16 -17.60 -14.96
N VAL A 11 -19.29 -17.51 -14.24
CA VAL A 11 -19.78 -16.28 -13.61
C VAL A 11 -18.82 -15.81 -12.51
N GLN A 12 -18.36 -16.70 -11.63
CA GLN A 12 -17.37 -16.35 -10.60
C GLN A 12 -16.09 -15.82 -11.21
N ARG A 13 -15.53 -16.51 -12.22
CA ARG A 13 -14.34 -16.06 -12.93
C ARG A 13 -14.55 -14.69 -13.59
N GLN A 14 -15.70 -14.44 -14.22
CA GLN A 14 -16.01 -13.14 -14.82
C GLN A 14 -16.09 -12.03 -13.76
N VAL A 15 -16.72 -12.29 -12.62
CA VAL A 15 -16.79 -11.33 -11.51
C VAL A 15 -15.39 -11.02 -10.97
N GLU A 16 -14.56 -12.04 -10.76
CA GLU A 16 -13.17 -11.85 -10.33
C GLU A 16 -12.34 -11.10 -11.37
N GLU A 17 -12.45 -11.43 -12.66
CA GLU A 17 -11.77 -10.72 -13.73
C GLU A 17 -12.20 -9.26 -13.85
N CYS A 18 -13.49 -8.96 -13.64
CA CYS A 18 -13.99 -7.58 -13.57
C CYS A 18 -13.39 -6.84 -12.37
N LYS A 19 -13.40 -7.45 -11.17
CA LYS A 19 -12.75 -6.89 -9.97
C LYS A 19 -11.25 -6.66 -10.20
N ILE A 20 -10.56 -7.60 -10.84
CA ILE A 20 -9.15 -7.46 -11.23
C ILE A 20 -8.96 -6.31 -12.22
N LYS A 21 -9.82 -6.18 -13.24
CA LYS A 21 -9.72 -5.10 -14.24
C LYS A 21 -9.97 -3.74 -13.62
N GLU A 22 -10.97 -3.62 -12.75
CA GLU A 22 -11.26 -2.39 -12.00
C GLU A 22 -10.11 -2.04 -11.04
N ALA A 23 -9.53 -3.04 -10.38
CA ALA A 23 -8.35 -2.87 -9.52
C ALA A 23 -7.04 -2.63 -10.29
N LYS A 24 -6.91 -3.17 -11.51
CA LYS A 24 -5.77 -2.92 -12.43
C LYS A 24 -5.69 -1.46 -12.85
N TYR A 25 -6.79 -0.71 -12.72
CA TYR A 25 -6.80 0.74 -12.80
C TYR A 25 -6.59 1.42 -11.44
N ASN A 26 -5.80 0.82 -10.54
CA ASN A 26 -5.23 1.55 -9.41
C ASN A 26 -4.47 2.75 -10.00
N LYS A 27 -5.09 3.93 -9.92
CA LYS A 27 -4.64 5.18 -10.54
C LYS A 27 -3.16 5.45 -10.27
N LYS A 28 -2.67 4.99 -9.11
CA LYS A 28 -1.28 5.08 -8.68
C LYS A 28 -0.27 4.47 -9.68
N TYR A 29 -0.63 3.44 -10.44
CA TYR A 29 0.28 2.89 -11.48
C TYR A 29 0.39 3.81 -12.71
N LYS A 30 -0.69 4.51 -13.06
CA LYS A 30 -0.65 5.54 -14.13
C LYS A 30 0.23 6.72 -13.74
N ASP A 31 0.45 6.96 -12.46
CA ASP A 31 1.37 8.01 -11.99
C ASP A 31 2.84 7.58 -12.14
N LEU A 32 3.12 6.29 -12.36
CA LEU A 32 4.47 5.76 -12.59
C LEU A 32 4.84 5.67 -14.08
N GLU A 33 3.83 5.53 -14.96
CA GLU A 33 3.96 5.40 -16.42
C GLU A 33 4.65 6.60 -17.14
N PRO A 34 4.51 7.87 -16.71
CA PRO A 34 5.09 9.02 -17.42
C PRO A 34 6.60 9.19 -17.26
N LEU A 35 7.25 8.42 -16.38
CA LEU A 35 8.66 8.59 -16.08
C LEU A 35 9.52 7.82 -17.10
N LEU A 36 9.98 8.50 -18.15
CA LEU A 36 10.91 7.96 -19.17
C LEU A 36 12.14 7.26 -18.57
N GLU A 37 12.66 7.77 -17.44
CA GLU A 37 13.78 7.18 -16.70
C GLU A 37 13.35 6.32 -15.49
N GLY A 38 12.04 6.19 -15.27
CA GLY A 38 11.46 5.58 -14.08
C GLY A 38 11.62 6.41 -12.80
N PRO A 39 11.06 5.95 -11.68
CA PRO A 39 11.17 6.64 -10.40
C PRO A 39 12.61 6.71 -9.86
N ARG A 40 12.99 7.86 -9.30
CA ARG A 40 14.37 8.09 -8.83
C ARG A 40 14.77 7.12 -7.71
N TYR A 41 13.82 6.73 -6.87
CA TYR A 41 14.03 5.83 -5.73
C TYR A 41 14.39 4.39 -6.12
N LEU A 42 14.16 3.99 -7.38
CA LEU A 42 14.52 2.67 -7.90
C LEU A 42 15.89 2.63 -8.58
N ARG A 43 16.56 3.78 -8.71
CA ARG A 43 17.88 3.83 -9.35
C ARG A 43 18.94 3.15 -8.48
N LYS A 44 19.94 2.55 -9.14
CA LYS A 44 21.02 1.78 -8.50
C LYS A 44 21.73 2.54 -7.37
N VAL A 45 21.94 3.85 -7.54
CA VAL A 45 22.55 4.74 -6.52
C VAL A 45 21.75 4.75 -5.19
N CYS A 46 20.43 4.59 -5.24
CA CYS A 46 19.58 4.49 -4.05
C CYS A 46 19.64 3.09 -3.42
N LEU A 47 19.89 2.05 -4.22
CA LEU A 47 19.98 0.66 -3.77
C LEU A 47 21.34 0.35 -3.10
N ASP A 48 22.42 0.95 -3.60
CA ASP A 48 23.80 0.68 -3.16
C ASP A 48 24.16 1.35 -1.81
N LYS A 49 23.32 2.25 -1.29
CA LYS A 49 23.53 2.92 0.01
C LYS A 49 23.15 2.01 1.21
N GLY A 50 23.88 0.93 1.48
CA GLY A 50 23.75 0.16 2.75
C GLY A 50 22.34 -0.41 3.05
N ASN A 51 21.86 -0.29 4.30
CA ASN A 51 20.56 -0.79 4.83
C ASN A 51 19.29 -0.16 4.17
N THR A 52 19.42 0.39 2.97
CA THR A 52 18.40 1.15 2.22
C THR A 52 17.47 0.26 1.40
N GLY A 53 17.83 -1.02 1.18
CA GLY A 53 17.00 -1.96 0.43
C GLY A 53 15.58 -2.10 0.98
N ASP A 54 15.43 -2.22 2.30
CA ASP A 54 14.09 -2.32 2.92
C ASP A 54 13.32 -1.00 2.90
N ASN A 55 14.01 0.15 2.97
CA ASN A 55 13.36 1.45 2.81
C ASN A 55 12.82 1.62 1.39
N VAL A 56 13.60 1.23 0.38
CA VAL A 56 13.20 1.27 -1.04
C VAL A 56 12.04 0.31 -1.28
N ARG A 57 12.08 -0.91 -0.73
CA ARG A 57 10.96 -1.86 -0.80
C ARG A 57 9.70 -1.32 -0.14
N ALA A 58 9.84 -0.67 1.01
CA ALA A 58 8.71 -0.07 1.71
C ALA A 58 8.11 1.08 0.88
N LEU A 59 8.93 1.98 0.31
CA LEU A 59 8.44 3.03 -0.59
C LEU A 59 7.79 2.47 -1.86
N LEU A 60 8.35 1.43 -2.47
CA LEU A 60 7.75 0.76 -3.61
C LEU A 60 6.36 0.20 -3.28
N ARG A 61 6.21 -0.45 -2.12
CA ARG A 61 4.92 -0.97 -1.67
C ARG A 61 3.90 0.15 -1.43
N LEU A 62 4.34 1.25 -0.82
CA LEU A 62 3.51 2.45 -0.66
C LEU A 62 3.00 2.97 -2.01
N ARG A 63 3.91 3.16 -2.97
CA ARG A 63 3.62 3.67 -4.33
C ARG A 63 2.61 2.80 -5.06
N CYS A 64 2.80 1.48 -4.97
CA CYS A 64 1.89 0.52 -5.59
C CYS A 64 0.57 0.33 -4.82
N GLY A 65 0.41 0.97 -3.64
CA GLY A 65 -0.77 0.79 -2.79
C GLY A 65 -0.84 -0.58 -2.11
N ASN A 66 0.27 -1.33 -2.08
CA ASN A 66 0.34 -2.67 -1.52
C ASN A 66 0.32 -2.71 0.01
N MET A 67 0.44 -1.56 0.68
CA MET A 67 0.38 -1.42 2.14
C MET A 67 -1.03 -1.20 2.67
N GLU A 68 -2.04 -1.12 1.79
CA GLU A 68 -3.40 -0.73 2.12
C GLU A 68 -4.36 -1.86 1.74
N ASP A 69 -5.05 -2.47 2.70
CA ASP A 69 -6.09 -3.47 2.44
C ASP A 69 -7.23 -2.89 1.60
N ARG A 70 -7.43 -1.56 1.66
CA ARG A 70 -8.35 -0.83 0.78
C ARG A 70 -8.17 -1.16 -0.72
N ASN A 71 -6.94 -1.40 -1.15
CA ASN A 71 -6.60 -1.65 -2.55
C ASN A 71 -6.70 -3.14 -2.94
N LYS A 72 -6.95 -4.05 -1.99
CA LYS A 72 -7.06 -5.49 -2.23
C LYS A 72 -8.48 -5.83 -2.69
N TYR A 73 -8.66 -6.04 -3.99
CA TYR A 73 -9.98 -6.31 -4.60
C TYR A 73 -10.63 -7.63 -4.15
N TRP A 74 -9.83 -8.55 -3.62
CA TRP A 74 -10.28 -9.84 -3.11
C TRP A 74 -10.74 -9.77 -1.64
N LEU A 75 -10.61 -8.61 -0.99
CA LEU A 75 -11.17 -8.37 0.34
C LEU A 75 -12.54 -7.69 0.23
N GLU A 76 -13.48 -8.12 1.05
CA GLU A 76 -14.81 -7.49 1.18
C GLU A 76 -14.69 -6.14 1.90
N ASP A 77 -15.58 -5.19 1.61
CA ASP A 77 -15.46 -3.82 2.12
C ASP A 77 -15.49 -3.73 3.65
N GLU A 78 -16.26 -4.61 4.29
CA GLU A 78 -16.35 -4.74 5.75
C GLU A 78 -15.03 -5.24 6.39
N THR A 79 -14.14 -5.85 5.59
CA THR A 79 -12.83 -6.34 6.03
C THR A 79 -11.68 -5.35 5.83
N LYS A 80 -11.95 -4.18 5.23
CA LYS A 80 -10.95 -3.14 4.93
C LYS A 80 -10.72 -2.16 6.09
N LEU A 81 -10.93 -2.62 7.33
CA LEU A 81 -10.68 -1.82 8.52
C LEU A 81 -9.17 -1.65 8.76
N CYS A 82 -8.79 -0.48 9.27
CA CYS A 82 -7.41 -0.16 9.61
C CYS A 82 -6.75 -1.28 10.43
N VAL A 83 -5.64 -1.82 9.94
CA VAL A 83 -4.93 -2.93 10.60
C VAL A 83 -4.35 -2.56 11.97
N PHE A 84 -4.23 -1.26 12.26
CA PHE A 84 -3.61 -0.76 13.49
C PHE A 84 -4.62 -0.46 14.60
N CYS A 85 -5.74 0.19 14.27
CA CYS A 85 -6.74 0.61 15.27
C CYS A 85 -8.09 -0.10 15.13
N GLY A 86 -8.31 -0.86 14.05
CA GLY A 86 -9.57 -1.56 13.80
C GLY A 86 -10.75 -0.65 13.44
N THR A 87 -10.48 0.63 13.15
CA THR A 87 -11.50 1.63 12.81
C THR A 87 -11.08 2.41 11.55
N GLY A 88 -12.04 2.88 10.75
CA GLY A 88 -11.75 3.58 9.50
C GLY A 88 -11.18 2.68 8.39
N GLU A 89 -11.02 3.24 7.19
CA GLU A 89 -10.47 2.51 6.04
C GLU A 89 -8.95 2.30 6.18
N ASP A 90 -8.49 1.10 5.87
CA ASP A 90 -7.08 0.74 5.86
C ASP A 90 -6.32 1.39 4.70
N CYS A 91 -5.97 2.66 4.88
CA CYS A 91 -5.31 3.48 3.87
C CYS A 91 -4.36 4.51 4.48
N ILE A 92 -3.44 5.04 3.66
CA ILE A 92 -2.44 6.02 4.11
C ILE A 92 -3.08 7.30 4.66
N ASN A 93 -4.19 7.76 4.07
CA ASN A 93 -4.89 8.93 4.57
C ASN A 93 -5.33 8.75 6.03
N HIS A 94 -5.92 7.59 6.33
CA HIS A 94 -6.31 7.25 7.69
C HIS A 94 -5.07 7.12 8.60
N TYR A 95 -4.01 6.41 8.17
CA TYR A 95 -2.80 6.23 8.97
C TYR A 95 -2.13 7.55 9.37
N VAL A 96 -2.15 8.54 8.47
CA VAL A 96 -1.52 9.84 8.69
C VAL A 96 -2.40 10.79 9.51
N LYS A 97 -3.71 10.82 9.25
CA LYS A 97 -4.62 11.84 9.80
C LYS A 97 -5.40 11.40 11.03
N GLU A 98 -5.82 10.14 11.07
CA GLU A 98 -6.94 9.70 11.90
C GLU A 98 -6.54 8.59 12.88
N CYS A 99 -5.67 7.68 12.45
CA CYS A 99 -5.29 6.50 13.22
C CYS A 99 -4.51 6.88 14.47
N ASP A 100 -5.12 6.70 15.65
CA ASP A 100 -4.48 6.96 16.95
C ASP A 100 -3.19 6.16 17.17
N ALA A 101 -3.06 4.99 16.54
CA ALA A 101 -1.88 4.15 16.67
C ALA A 101 -0.68 4.60 15.82
N THR A 102 -0.92 5.35 14.72
CA THR A 102 0.13 5.66 13.73
C THR A 102 0.33 7.14 13.44
N LYS A 103 -0.69 8.00 13.66
CA LYS A 103 -0.64 9.43 13.30
C LYS A 103 0.59 10.15 13.86
N ASP A 104 0.97 9.83 15.10
CA ASP A 104 2.12 10.45 15.77
C ASP A 104 3.45 10.10 15.09
N TRP A 105 3.57 8.95 14.42
CA TRP A 105 4.79 8.57 13.71
C TRP A 105 5.07 9.53 12.55
N PHE A 106 4.02 10.04 11.92
CA PHE A 106 4.13 10.91 10.75
C PHE A 106 4.37 12.39 11.10
N SER A 107 4.19 12.77 12.37
CA SER A 107 4.52 14.13 12.84
C SER A 107 5.99 14.50 12.62
N GLU A 108 6.88 13.51 12.55
CA GLU A 108 8.30 13.72 12.22
C GLU A 108 8.55 14.10 10.75
N LEU A 109 7.58 13.89 9.87
CA LEU A 109 7.70 14.19 8.44
C LEU A 109 7.32 15.62 8.09
N GLY A 110 6.42 16.25 8.85
CA GLY A 110 5.95 17.61 8.55
C GLY A 110 5.04 18.16 9.65
N LYS A 111 4.82 19.49 9.61
CA LYS A 111 4.02 20.19 10.63
C LYS A 111 2.51 20.10 10.37
N ASN A 112 2.13 19.88 9.12
CA ASN A 112 0.75 19.76 8.69
C ASN A 112 0.62 18.60 7.70
N TYR A 113 -0.63 18.21 7.41
CA TYR A 113 -0.91 17.09 6.52
C TYR A 113 -0.32 17.25 5.12
N LYS A 114 -0.35 18.46 4.54
CA LYS A 114 0.14 18.69 3.18
C LYS A 114 1.64 18.46 3.09
N ASP A 115 2.40 18.95 4.08
CA ASP A 115 3.85 18.72 4.17
C ASP A 115 4.16 17.22 4.30
N ILE A 116 3.39 16.52 5.14
CA ILE A 116 3.55 15.08 5.36
C ILE A 116 3.23 14.31 4.07
N GLU A 117 2.13 14.63 3.40
CA GLU A 117 1.70 14.01 2.15
C GLU A 117 2.77 14.21 1.06
N GLU A 118 3.23 15.44 0.85
CA GLU A 118 4.29 15.75 -0.12
C GLU A 118 5.57 14.95 0.18
N ARG A 119 5.98 14.87 1.44
CA ARG A 119 7.19 14.15 1.84
C ARG A 119 7.05 12.64 1.75
N ILE A 120 5.91 12.07 2.14
CA ILE A 120 5.60 10.64 2.01
C ILE A 120 5.65 10.23 0.53
N TRP A 121 5.03 11.02 -0.34
CA TRP A 121 4.95 10.77 -1.77
C TRP A 121 6.09 11.38 -2.58
N SER A 122 7.18 11.84 -1.95
CA SER A 122 8.40 12.19 -2.67
C SER A 122 9.20 10.94 -3.06
N ASP A 123 10.10 11.06 -4.04
CA ASP A 123 11.06 9.99 -4.36
C ASP A 123 12.27 9.98 -3.43
N GLU A 124 12.45 11.03 -2.63
CA GLU A 124 13.56 11.10 -1.69
C GLU A 124 13.27 10.23 -0.47
N ILE A 125 14.24 9.38 -0.12
CA ILE A 125 14.20 8.53 1.06
C ILE A 125 15.28 9.00 2.00
N ASP A 126 14.89 9.75 3.03
CA ASP A 126 15.73 10.01 4.18
C ASP A 126 15.53 8.93 5.27
N ASN A 127 16.36 8.99 6.32
CA ASN A 127 16.31 8.01 7.42
C ASN A 127 14.98 8.02 8.17
N THR A 128 14.35 9.19 8.33
CA THR A 128 13.09 9.34 9.06
C THR A 128 11.95 8.68 8.27
N LYS A 129 11.80 9.04 7.00
CA LYS A 129 10.82 8.45 6.09
C LYS A 129 11.03 6.95 5.94
N GLY A 130 12.27 6.50 5.71
CA GLY A 130 12.59 5.08 5.60
C GLY A 130 12.19 4.29 6.85
N ARG A 131 12.49 4.82 8.05
CA ARG A 131 12.09 4.20 9.32
C ARG A 131 10.57 4.09 9.46
N ILE A 132 9.82 5.15 9.18
CA ILE A 132 8.35 5.16 9.30
C ILE A 132 7.73 4.14 8.32
N LEU A 133 8.14 4.14 7.06
CA LEU A 133 7.61 3.24 6.04
C LEU A 133 7.91 1.77 6.35
N ARG A 134 9.10 1.46 6.88
CA ARG A 134 9.42 0.10 7.36
C ARG A 134 8.54 -0.31 8.52
N LYS A 135 8.31 0.58 9.49
CA LYS A 135 7.47 0.30 10.66
C LYS A 135 6.02 -0.03 10.26
N LEU A 136 5.48 0.67 9.26
CA LEU A 136 4.19 0.34 8.65
C LEU A 136 4.22 -1.06 8.02
N TRP A 137 5.23 -1.33 7.19
CA TRP A 137 5.37 -2.59 6.47
C TRP A 137 5.52 -3.81 7.39
N GLU A 138 6.37 -3.74 8.41
CA GLU A 138 6.65 -4.84 9.34
C GLU A 138 5.38 -5.30 10.07
N LYS A 139 4.51 -4.35 10.43
CA LYS A 139 3.24 -4.63 11.12
C LYS A 139 2.23 -5.31 10.21
N GLU A 140 2.17 -4.93 8.93
CA GLU A 140 1.37 -5.63 7.91
C GLU A 140 1.81 -7.09 7.74
N ILE A 141 3.13 -7.35 7.74
CA ILE A 141 3.69 -8.71 7.63
C ILE A 141 3.24 -9.58 8.81
N ILE A 142 3.18 -9.02 10.02
CA ILE A 142 2.74 -9.74 11.23
C ILE A 142 1.25 -10.08 11.17
N LYS A 143 0.39 -9.17 10.68
CA LYS A 143 -1.05 -9.45 10.47
C LYS A 143 -1.26 -10.61 9.50
N ASN A 144 -0.66 -10.52 8.30
CA ASN A 144 -0.77 -11.55 7.26
C ASN A 144 -0.27 -12.94 7.70
N ARG A 145 0.64 -13.01 8.69
CA ARG A 145 1.09 -14.30 9.28
C ARG A 145 0.09 -14.90 10.26
N LYS A 146 -0.68 -14.08 10.98
CA LYS A 146 -1.70 -14.55 11.94
C LYS A 146 -2.95 -15.09 11.26
N GLU A 147 -3.29 -14.59 10.09
CA GLU A 147 -4.45 -15.04 9.29
C GLU A 147 -4.19 -16.36 8.52
N ARG A 148 -2.96 -16.88 8.54
CA ARG A 148 -2.55 -18.14 7.88
C ARG A 148 -2.34 -19.32 8.84
N LEU A 149 -2.63 -19.13 10.13
CA LEU A 149 -2.60 -20.15 11.19
C LEU A 149 -4.01 -20.44 11.66
#